data_AF-N9DT07-F1
#
_entry.id   AF-N9DT07-F1
#
_cell.length_a   1.000
_cell.length_b   1.000
_cell.length_c   1.000
_cell.angle_alpha   90.00
_cell.angle_beta   90.00
_cell.angle_gamma   90.00
#
_symmetry.space_group_name_H-M   'P 1'
#
loop_
_entity.id
_entity.type
_entity.pdbx_description
1 polymer ?
#
loop_
_entity_poly.entity_id
_entity_poly.type
_entity_poly.pdbx_seq_one_letter_code
_entity_poly.pdbx_strand_id
1 'polypeptide(L)'
;MQFAHDPEILMQLEEDEGIWFGKHKQEVLVSVRPEVALYFKQRHLFPEQSIEQEDAAGTLLIRCQIRHEMQLLPLVRFWIPYIKIIQPAHFQQKMEQDLQQYLLPVV
;
A
#
# COMPACT_ATOMS: atom_id res chain seq x y z
N MET A 1 -5.29 -0.45 41.63
CA MET A 1 -4.91 0.65 40.72
C MET A 1 -5.81 0.55 39.49
N GLN A 2 -6.46 1.64 39.11
CA GLN A 2 -7.27 1.68 37.88
C GLN A 2 -6.33 1.92 36.69
N PHE A 3 -6.52 1.15 35.63
CA PHE A 3 -5.83 1.38 34.36
C PHE A 3 -6.32 2.72 33.79
N ALA A 4 -5.39 3.63 33.50
CA ALA A 4 -5.69 4.90 32.84
C ALA A 4 -5.29 4.80 31.37
N HIS A 5 -6.22 5.08 30.47
CA HIS A 5 -5.95 5.08 29.04
C HIS A 5 -5.07 6.27 28.67
N ASP A 6 -4.13 6.05 27.76
CA ASP A 6 -3.36 7.11 27.14
C ASP A 6 -4.22 7.82 26.09
N PRO A 7 -4.51 9.12 26.23
CA PRO A 7 -5.34 9.86 25.28
C PRO A 7 -4.72 9.92 23.88
N GLU A 8 -3.39 9.87 23.72
CA GLU A 8 -2.76 9.81 22.39
C GLU A 8 -3.11 8.50 21.68
N ILE A 9 -3.13 7.38 22.42
CA ILE A 9 -3.45 6.06 21.86
C ILE A 9 -4.92 5.97 21.49
N LEU A 10 -5.81 6.56 22.30
CA LEU A 10 -7.25 6.61 21.99
C LEU A 10 -7.54 7.43 20.74
N MET A 11 -6.90 8.58 20.58
CA MET A 11 -7.06 9.42 19.39
C MET A 11 -6.55 8.70 18.13
N GLN A 12 -5.42 7.99 18.22
CA GLN A 12 -4.91 7.17 17.11
C GLN A 12 -5.89 6.05 16.71
N LEU A 13 -6.58 5.44 17.67
CA LEU A 13 -7.61 4.42 17.42
C LEU A 13 -8.85 4.97 16.71
N GLU A 14 -9.20 6.23 16.96
CA GLU A 14 -10.35 6.87 16.31
C GLU A 14 -10.04 7.35 14.89
N GLU A 15 -8.80 7.80 14.64
CA GLU A 15 -8.37 8.31 13.33
C GLU A 15 -8.00 7.21 12.32
N ASP A 16 -7.60 6.03 12.79
CA ASP A 16 -7.15 4.95 11.91
C ASP A 16 -8.27 3.94 11.61
N GLU A 17 -8.50 3.69 10.32
CA GLU A 17 -9.46 2.70 9.85
C GLU A 17 -8.95 1.24 9.94
N GLY A 18 -7.80 0.98 10.60
CA GLY A 18 -7.15 -0.33 10.59
C GLY A 18 -6.35 -0.69 11.84
N ILE A 19 -5.96 -1.97 11.93
CA ILE A 19 -5.26 -2.55 13.09
C ILE A 19 -3.76 -2.21 13.19
N TRP A 20 -3.23 -1.39 12.27
CA TRP A 20 -1.80 -1.17 12.12
C TRP A 20 -1.37 0.15 12.77
N PHE A 21 -0.69 0.03 13.90
CA PHE A 21 -0.22 1.15 14.69
C PHE A 21 1.13 1.68 14.20
N GLY A 22 1.26 3.01 14.14
CA GLY A 22 2.53 3.68 13.83
C GLY A 22 2.37 5.20 13.85
N LYS A 23 3.28 5.91 14.53
CA LYS A 23 3.19 7.39 14.66
C LYS A 23 3.34 8.12 13.32
N HIS A 24 4.02 7.52 12.35
CA HIS A 24 4.29 8.16 11.06
C HIS A 24 3.64 7.38 9.92
N LYS A 25 2.88 8.10 9.09
CA LYS A 25 2.47 7.63 7.77
C LYS A 25 3.65 7.74 6.83
N GLN A 26 3.80 6.72 6.00
CA GLN A 26 4.80 6.63 4.96
C GLN A 26 4.08 6.74 3.62
N GLU A 27 4.54 7.69 2.81
CA GLU A 27 4.06 7.85 1.44
C GLU A 27 4.57 6.72 0.57
N VAL A 28 3.70 6.21 -0.29
CA VAL A 28 4.03 5.23 -1.31
C VAL A 28 3.44 5.65 -2.65
N LEU A 29 4.29 5.64 -3.68
CA LEU A 29 3.89 5.84 -5.07
C LEU A 29 3.86 4.50 -5.80
N VAL A 30 2.76 4.25 -6.49
CA VAL A 30 2.51 3.00 -7.23
C VAL A 30 2.13 3.35 -8.66
N SER A 31 2.73 2.67 -9.62
CA SER A 31 2.37 2.75 -11.04
C SER A 31 1.45 1.59 -11.40
N VAL A 32 0.33 1.91 -12.04
CA VAL A 32 -0.71 0.96 -12.44
C VAL A 32 -0.91 1.03 -13.93
N ARG A 33 -0.83 -0.12 -14.60
CA ARG A 33 -1.01 -0.19 -16.05
C ARG A 33 -2.47 0.03 -16.49
N PRO A 34 -2.70 0.51 -17.73
CA PRO A 34 -4.03 0.86 -18.23
C PRO A 34 -5.07 -0.26 -18.12
N GLU A 35 -4.64 -1.53 -18.25
CA GLU A 35 -5.53 -2.70 -18.27
C GLU A 35 -6.35 -2.85 -16.99
N VAL A 36 -5.83 -2.36 -15.86
CA VAL A 36 -6.51 -2.42 -14.55
C VAL A 36 -6.80 -1.04 -13.97
N ALA A 37 -6.44 0.05 -14.67
CA ALA A 37 -6.61 1.43 -14.21
C ALA A 37 -8.05 1.77 -13.80
N LEU A 38 -9.04 1.22 -14.51
CA LEU A 38 -10.46 1.46 -14.22
C LEU A 38 -10.84 1.06 -12.79
N TYR A 39 -10.27 -0.03 -12.25
CA TYR A 39 -10.57 -0.49 -10.89
C TYR A 39 -10.13 0.54 -9.83
N PHE A 40 -8.97 1.15 -10.04
CA PHE A 40 -8.42 2.18 -9.14
C PHE A 40 -9.16 3.51 -9.27
N LYS A 41 -9.71 3.83 -10.43
CA LYS A 41 -10.57 5.02 -10.61
C LYS A 41 -11.92 4.86 -9.92
N GLN A 42 -12.46 3.65 -9.88
CA GLN A 42 -13.79 3.38 -9.35
C GLN A 42 -13.81 3.10 -7.85
N ARG A 43 -12.69 2.66 -7.27
CA ARG A 43 -12.62 2.22 -5.87
C ARG A 43 -11.36 2.77 -5.20
N HIS A 44 -11.49 3.13 -3.93
CA HIS A 44 -10.35 3.38 -3.05
C HIS A 44 -9.77 2.04 -2.60
N LEU A 45 -8.86 1.49 -3.41
CA LEU A 45 -8.24 0.20 -3.16
C LEU A 45 -7.07 0.29 -2.20
N PHE A 46 -6.39 1.45 -2.16
CA PHE A 46 -5.30 1.71 -1.23
C PHE A 46 -5.70 2.66 -0.09
N PRO A 47 -5.04 2.58 1.07
CA PRO A 47 -5.21 3.55 2.14
C PRO A 47 -4.87 4.97 1.65
N GLU A 48 -5.77 5.92 1.90
CA GLU A 48 -5.59 7.33 1.50
C GLU A 48 -5.19 7.49 0.01
N GLN A 49 -5.80 6.66 -0.85
CA GLN A 49 -5.52 6.63 -2.28
C GLN A 49 -5.81 7.98 -2.94
N SER A 50 -4.85 8.46 -3.73
CA SER A 50 -4.98 9.64 -4.58
C SER A 50 -4.34 9.37 -5.94
N ILE A 51 -5.05 9.64 -7.03
CA ILE A 51 -4.52 9.52 -8.39
C ILE A 51 -3.81 10.83 -8.71
N GLU A 52 -2.48 10.79 -8.79
CA GLU A 52 -1.66 11.98 -9.02
C GLU A 52 -1.62 12.36 -10.49
N GLN A 53 -1.48 11.35 -11.35
CA GLN A 53 -1.29 11.53 -12.78
C GLN A 53 -1.89 10.35 -13.55
N GLU A 54 -2.33 10.65 -14.76
CA GLU A 54 -2.66 9.67 -15.79
C GLU A 54 -1.93 10.10 -17.07
N ASP A 55 -1.12 9.20 -17.63
CA ASP A 55 -0.42 9.49 -18.88
C ASP A 55 -1.31 9.29 -20.12
N ALA A 56 -0.81 9.67 -21.29
CA ALA A 56 -1.54 9.53 -22.56
C ALA A 56 -1.85 8.06 -22.94
N ALA A 57 -1.16 7.09 -22.36
CA ALA A 57 -1.41 5.67 -22.56
C ALA A 57 -2.43 5.10 -21.55
N GLY A 58 -2.83 5.88 -20.55
CA GLY A 58 -3.77 5.48 -19.49
C GLY A 58 -3.10 4.85 -18.25
N THR A 59 -1.76 4.94 -18.14
CA THR A 59 -1.04 4.48 -16.95
C THR A 59 -1.32 5.46 -15.81
N LEU A 60 -1.66 4.94 -14.63
CA LEU A 60 -1.86 5.77 -13.44
C LEU A 60 -0.61 5.81 -12.57
N LEU A 61 -0.32 7.00 -12.04
CA LEU A 61 0.53 7.17 -10.87
C LEU A 61 -0.38 7.45 -9.67
N ILE A 62 -0.33 6.56 -8.69
CA ILE A 62 -1.19 6.61 -7.51
C ILE A 62 -0.32 6.84 -6.27
N ARG A 63 -0.65 7.87 -5.48
CA ARG A 63 -0.14 8.07 -4.13
C ARG A 63 -1.06 7.36 -3.14
N CYS A 64 -0.46 6.75 -2.13
CA CYS A 64 -1.15 6.26 -0.94
C CYS A 64 -0.29 6.53 0.30
N GLN A 65 -0.92 6.53 1.48
CA GLN A 65 -0.24 6.72 2.76
C GLN A 65 -0.49 5.51 3.63
N ILE A 66 0.58 4.86 4.09
CA ILE A 66 0.48 3.65 4.91
C ILE A 66 1.23 3.80 6.22
N ARG A 67 0.79 3.09 7.25
CA ARG A 67 1.53 3.01 8.53
C ARG A 67 2.37 1.75 8.64
N HIS A 68 2.02 0.72 7.88
CA HIS A 68 2.70 -0.55 7.88
C HIS A 68 2.63 -1.20 6.50
N GLU A 69 3.71 -1.87 6.10
CA GLU A 69 3.84 -2.49 4.77
C GLU A 69 2.73 -3.50 4.46
N MET A 70 2.18 -4.18 5.47
CA MET A 70 1.09 -5.15 5.32
C MET A 70 -0.25 -4.51 4.93
N GLN A 71 -0.40 -3.19 5.05
CA GLN A 71 -1.54 -2.49 4.47
C GLN A 71 -1.47 -2.44 2.94
N LEU A 72 -0.26 -2.45 2.37
CA LEU A 72 -0.01 -2.25 0.94
C LEU A 72 0.37 -3.53 0.21
N LEU A 73 1.35 -4.27 0.73
CA LEU A 73 1.99 -5.38 0.00
C LEU A 73 1.00 -6.46 -0.44
N PRO A 74 0.01 -6.90 0.37
CA PRO A 74 -1.00 -7.86 -0.08
C PRO A 74 -1.86 -7.33 -1.23
N LEU A 75 -2.22 -6.04 -1.18
CA LEU A 75 -3.03 -5.38 -2.21
C LEU A 75 -2.26 -5.30 -3.52
N VAL A 76 -1.00 -4.86 -3.48
CA VAL A 76 -0.14 -4.81 -4.67
C VAL A 76 0.08 -6.21 -5.24
N ARG A 77 0.31 -7.24 -4.40
CA ARG A 77 0.47 -8.64 -4.86
C ARG A 77 -0.72 -9.14 -5.65
N PHE A 78 -1.94 -8.75 -5.28
CA PHE A 78 -3.17 -9.13 -6.00
C PHE A 78 -3.19 -8.61 -7.46
N TRP A 79 -2.55 -7.48 -7.73
CA TRP A 79 -2.57 -6.82 -9.05
C TRP A 79 -1.37 -7.15 -9.94
N ILE A 80 -0.46 -8.03 -9.53
CA ILE A 80 0.67 -8.48 -10.37
C ILE A 80 0.11 -9.19 -11.62
N PRO A 81 0.64 -8.91 -12.83
CA PRO A 81 1.84 -8.11 -13.13
C PRO A 81 1.57 -6.65 -13.54
N TYR A 82 0.36 -6.13 -13.32
CA TYR A 82 -0.09 -4.83 -13.83
C TYR A 82 0.27 -3.66 -12.92
N ILE A 83 1.01 -3.90 -11.86
CA ILE A 83 1.32 -2.91 -10.84
C ILE A 83 2.79 -2.99 -10.41
N LYS A 84 3.37 -1.83 -10.08
CA LYS A 84 4.72 -1.73 -9.52
C LYS A 84 4.77 -0.62 -8.48
N ILE A 85 5.42 -0.87 -7.36
CA ILE A 85 5.74 0.17 -6.38
C ILE A 85 6.94 0.94 -6.91
N ILE A 86 6.79 2.25 -7.09
CA ILE A 86 7.84 3.15 -7.59
C ILE A 86 8.64 3.70 -6.42
N GLN A 87 7.95 4.08 -5.34
CA GLN A 87 8.59 4.60 -4.14
C GLN A 87 7.85 4.18 -2.87
N PRO A 88 8.58 3.91 -1.77
CA PRO A 88 10.03 3.73 -1.73
C PRO A 88 10.46 2.36 -2.30
N ALA A 89 11.67 2.31 -2.86
CA ALA A 89 12.17 1.15 -3.59
C ALA A 89 12.22 -0.15 -2.75
N HIS A 90 12.40 -0.05 -1.42
CA HIS A 90 12.51 -1.22 -0.55
C HIS A 90 11.24 -2.09 -0.53
N PHE A 91 10.06 -1.51 -0.73
CA PHE A 91 8.82 -2.31 -0.83
C PHE A 91 8.77 -3.13 -2.12
N GLN A 92 9.19 -2.53 -3.24
CA GLN A 92 9.27 -3.25 -4.51
C GLN A 92 10.32 -4.37 -4.44
N GLN A 93 11.48 -4.09 -3.84
CA GLN A 93 12.55 -5.07 -3.64
C GLN A 93 12.08 -6.24 -2.78
N LYS A 94 11.40 -5.96 -1.66
CA LYS A 94 10.84 -7.00 -0.79
C LYS A 94 9.85 -7.89 -1.54
N MET A 95 8.96 -7.29 -2.33
CA MET A 95 8.02 -8.07 -3.15
C MET A 95 8.73 -8.97 -4.16
N GLU A 96 9.78 -8.47 -4.81
CA GLU A 96 10.58 -9.25 -5.75
C GLU A 96 11.32 -10.38 -5.05
N GLN A 97 11.88 -10.15 -3.87
CA GLN A 97 12.51 -11.18 -3.03
C GLN A 97 11.50 -12.26 -2.62
N ASP A 98 10.32 -11.87 -2.13
CA ASP A 98 9.27 -12.80 -1.72
C ASP A 98 8.80 -13.67 -2.92
N LEU A 99 8.65 -13.07 -4.10
CA LEU A 99 8.27 -13.78 -5.33
C LEU A 99 9.39 -14.73 -5.78
N GLN A 100 10.64 -14.28 -5.76
CA GLN A 100 11.79 -15.12 -6.08
C GLN A 100 11.85 -16.33 -5.14
N GLN A 101 11.69 -16.10 -3.84
CA GLN A 101 11.67 -17.15 -2.83
C GLN A 101 10.52 -18.14 -3.06
N TYR A 102 9.33 -17.65 -3.40
CA TYR A 102 8.17 -18.50 -3.72
C TYR A 102 8.41 -19.39 -4.94
N LEU A 103 9.16 -18.91 -5.94
CA LEU A 103 9.49 -19.66 -7.15
C LEU A 103 10.62 -20.68 -6.94
N LEU A 104 11.34 -20.64 -5.82
CA LEU A 104 12.34 -21.65 -5.51
C LEU A 104 11.68 -23.01 -5.22
N PRO A 105 12.32 -24.12 -5.58
CA PRO A 105 11.83 -25.44 -5.21
C PRO A 105 11.72 -25.57 -3.69
N VAL A 106 10.62 -26.17 -3.21
CA VAL A 106 10.53 -26.61 -1.81
C VAL A 106 11.46 -27.80 -1.67
N VAL A 107 12.58 -27.61 -0.97
CA VAL A 107 13.53 -28.69 -0.62
C VAL A 107 13.08 -29.35 0.68
#